data_AF-A0AAP0QSC0-F1
#
_entry.id   AF-A0AAP0QSC0-F1
#
_cell.length_a   1.000
_cell.length_b   1.000
_cell.length_c   1.000
_cell.angle_alpha   90.00
_cell.angle_beta   90.00
_cell.angle_gamma   90.00
#
_symmetry.space_group_name_H-M   'P 1'
#
loop_
_entity.id
_entity.type
_entity.pdbx_description
1 polymer ?
#
loop_
_entity_poly.entity_id
_entity_poly.type
_entity_poly.pdbx_seq_one_letter_code
_entity_poly.pdbx_strand_id
1 'polypeptide(L)'
;MIPSISEGNFFGKNVLLDDQKDKVELIAPNEVADKCPLSSFKFFKTKEVPTGFYEMKTGTINTRTPWWDGSALYGSTMARLQKVRTFKDGKLKISEDGLLLHDQDGIAVTGDVRNSWAGVSLLEALFIKEHNSVCEAIKLWIVGKKNSRTHLGTSEEQSWEGLKGERTLSEIGFTRQMVSMGHQACGALVLWNYPRWLRNHVVQDMEGKERPDPVDLAALEVYRDRERKFARYNQLRRALLLIPISKWEDLTDDKEAIQALGEVHGDDVEKLDLLVGLMAEKKIKGFYY
;
A
#
# COMPACT_ATOMS: atom_id res chain seq x y z
N MET A 1 36.45 -29.02 -0.85
CA MET A 1 36.80 -27.68 -1.36
C MET A 1 35.53 -27.11 -1.97
N ILE A 2 34.95 -26.06 -1.38
CA ILE A 2 33.64 -25.52 -1.81
C ILE A 2 33.92 -24.37 -2.79
N PRO A 3 33.34 -24.35 -4.01
CA PRO A 3 33.50 -23.24 -4.93
C PRO A 3 32.92 -21.94 -4.36
N SER A 4 33.62 -20.82 -4.56
CA SER A 4 33.12 -19.50 -4.18
C SER A 4 31.92 -19.11 -5.04
N ILE A 5 30.81 -18.74 -4.41
CA ILE A 5 29.68 -18.11 -5.09
C ILE A 5 30.15 -16.74 -5.59
N SER A 6 30.19 -16.56 -6.91
CA SER A 6 30.47 -15.27 -7.54
C SER A 6 29.28 -14.32 -7.36
N GLU A 7 29.54 -13.00 -7.40
CA GLU A 7 28.58 -11.93 -7.08
C GLU A 7 27.52 -11.70 -8.18
N GLY A 8 26.84 -12.76 -8.60
CA GLY A 8 25.79 -12.77 -9.63
C GLY A 8 24.39 -12.45 -9.10
N ASN A 9 24.21 -11.31 -8.43
CA ASN A 9 22.88 -10.87 -7.97
C ASN A 9 21.97 -10.47 -9.15
N PHE A 10 21.31 -11.47 -9.74
CA PHE A 10 20.34 -11.31 -10.83
C PHE A 10 18.99 -10.72 -10.37
N PHE A 11 18.75 -10.70 -9.06
CA PHE A 11 17.62 -10.03 -8.42
C PHE A 11 18.12 -9.02 -7.38
N GLY A 12 17.46 -7.86 -7.27
CA GLY A 12 17.74 -6.89 -6.22
C GLY A 12 19.02 -6.06 -6.41
N LYS A 13 19.21 -5.42 -7.57
CA LYS A 13 20.00 -4.17 -7.57
C LYS A 13 19.23 -3.14 -6.74
N ASN A 14 19.88 -2.55 -5.73
CA ASN A 14 19.39 -1.38 -5.02
C ASN A 14 19.39 -0.17 -5.96
N VAL A 15 18.39 -0.07 -6.84
CA VAL A 15 18.20 1.10 -7.71
C VAL A 15 17.59 2.21 -6.87
N LEU A 16 18.44 3.13 -6.43
CA LEU A 16 18.00 4.39 -5.83
C LEU A 16 17.05 5.09 -6.82
N LEU A 17 15.81 5.33 -6.38
CA LEU A 17 14.81 6.08 -7.18
C LEU A 17 14.86 7.59 -6.92
N ASP A 18 15.67 8.03 -5.94
CA ASP A 18 15.64 9.39 -5.41
C ASP A 18 16.16 10.48 -6.38
N ASP A 19 16.89 10.07 -7.43
CA ASP A 19 17.29 10.95 -8.55
C ASP A 19 16.12 11.44 -9.41
N GLN A 20 14.88 10.97 -9.18
CA GLN A 20 13.76 11.24 -10.06
C GLN A 20 13.19 12.66 -9.92
N LYS A 21 13.53 13.52 -10.88
CA LYS A 21 13.14 14.95 -10.89
C LYS A 21 11.90 15.28 -11.73
N ASP A 22 11.46 14.35 -12.58
CA ASP A 22 10.33 14.55 -13.50
C ASP A 22 8.99 14.62 -12.75
N LYS A 23 8.54 15.85 -12.45
CA LYS A 23 7.18 16.12 -11.95
C LYS A 23 6.20 16.31 -13.11
N VAL A 24 4.99 15.78 -12.93
CA VAL A 24 3.78 16.03 -13.71
C VAL A 24 2.82 16.83 -12.83
N GLU A 25 2.06 17.75 -13.42
CA GLU A 25 0.94 18.44 -12.78
C GLU A 25 -0.37 18.02 -13.46
N LEU A 26 -1.39 17.71 -12.66
CA LEU A 26 -2.77 17.59 -13.13
C LEU A 26 -3.58 18.76 -12.59
N ILE A 27 -4.41 19.35 -13.44
CA ILE A 27 -5.25 20.52 -13.16
C ILE A 27 -6.71 20.08 -13.29
N ALA A 28 -7.55 20.43 -12.33
CA ALA A 28 -8.98 20.17 -12.39
C ALA A 28 -9.62 21.05 -13.49
N PRO A 29 -10.33 20.48 -14.47
CA PRO A 29 -10.98 21.26 -15.52
C PRO A 29 -12.21 22.00 -14.97
N ASN A 30 -12.57 23.12 -15.60
CA ASN A 30 -13.52 24.12 -15.07
C ASN A 30 -14.89 23.52 -14.72
N GLU A 31 -15.30 22.46 -15.41
CA GLU A 31 -16.59 21.78 -15.31
C GLU A 31 -16.77 21.00 -13.99
N VAL A 32 -15.67 20.70 -13.29
CA VAL A 32 -15.68 19.99 -11.99
C VAL A 32 -14.75 20.60 -10.93
N ALA A 33 -14.06 21.70 -11.23
CA ALA A 33 -13.10 22.32 -10.31
C ALA A 33 -13.75 22.76 -8.98
N ASP A 34 -15.04 23.10 -8.97
CA ASP A 34 -15.86 23.40 -7.80
C ASP A 34 -16.02 22.20 -6.83
N LYS A 35 -15.92 20.98 -7.36
CA LYS A 35 -16.08 19.69 -6.63
C LYS A 35 -14.73 19.03 -6.30
N CYS A 36 -13.62 19.66 -6.62
CA CYS A 36 -12.27 19.15 -6.37
C CYS A 36 -11.65 19.80 -5.13
N PRO A 37 -11.20 19.02 -4.11
CA PRO A 37 -10.48 19.57 -2.96
C PRO A 37 -9.14 20.24 -3.31
N LEU A 38 -8.56 19.88 -4.46
CA LEU A 38 -7.35 20.45 -5.03
C LEU A 38 -7.64 20.92 -6.47
N SER A 39 -7.32 22.18 -6.78
CA SER A 39 -7.47 22.75 -8.13
C SER A 39 -6.36 22.32 -9.09
N SER A 40 -5.15 22.07 -8.57
CA SER A 40 -4.12 21.27 -9.24
C SER A 40 -3.31 20.49 -8.20
N PHE A 41 -2.58 19.46 -8.64
CA PHE A 41 -1.63 18.74 -7.80
C PHE A 41 -0.44 18.20 -8.58
N LYS A 42 0.68 17.99 -7.87
CA LYS A 42 1.99 17.62 -8.46
C LYS A 42 2.46 16.27 -7.95
N PHE A 43 2.99 15.45 -8.85
CA PHE A 43 3.55 14.14 -8.52
C PHE A 43 4.69 13.77 -9.46
N PHE A 44 5.54 12.85 -9.03
CA PHE A 44 6.63 12.33 -9.85
C PHE A 44 6.10 11.29 -10.85
N LYS A 45 6.58 11.33 -12.11
CA LYS A 45 6.26 10.33 -13.14
C LYS A 45 6.64 8.91 -12.69
N THR A 46 6.02 7.86 -13.20
CA THR A 46 6.56 6.49 -13.01
C THR A 46 7.88 6.37 -13.79
N LYS A 47 8.95 5.85 -13.16
CA LYS A 47 10.26 5.66 -13.81
C LYS A 47 10.21 4.47 -14.77
N GLU A 48 10.15 4.76 -16.07
CA GLU A 48 10.32 3.75 -17.12
C GLU A 48 11.80 3.34 -17.23
N VAL A 49 12.06 2.04 -17.40
CA VAL A 49 13.39 1.46 -17.57
C VAL A 49 13.41 0.61 -18.84
N PRO A 50 14.38 0.80 -19.76
CA PRO A 50 14.52 -0.06 -20.95
C PRO A 50 14.80 -1.52 -20.56
N THR A 51 14.11 -2.46 -21.20
CA THR A 51 14.27 -3.90 -20.92
C THR A 51 15.28 -4.60 -21.83
N GLY A 52 15.54 -4.03 -23.02
CA GLY A 52 16.30 -4.65 -24.09
C GLY A 52 15.48 -5.55 -25.04
N PHE A 53 14.21 -5.83 -24.74
CA PHE A 53 13.35 -6.70 -25.56
C PHE A 53 12.50 -5.93 -26.58
N TYR A 54 12.16 -6.59 -27.70
CA TYR A 54 11.40 -6.00 -28.79
C TYR A 54 9.92 -5.74 -28.44
N GLU A 55 9.27 -6.70 -27.78
CA GLU A 55 7.83 -6.65 -27.47
C GLU A 55 7.55 -5.70 -26.29
N MET A 56 8.19 -5.94 -25.14
CA MET A 56 8.04 -5.15 -23.91
C MET A 56 9.21 -4.17 -23.73
N LYS A 57 9.31 -3.15 -24.59
CA LYS A 57 10.49 -2.26 -24.69
C LYS A 57 10.86 -1.51 -23.40
N THR A 58 9.87 -1.12 -22.60
CA THR A 58 10.06 -0.51 -21.28
C THR A 58 9.27 -1.25 -20.20
N GLY A 59 9.82 -1.23 -18.98
CA GLY A 59 9.18 -1.77 -17.77
C GLY A 59 9.33 -0.79 -16.59
N THR A 60 8.90 -1.23 -15.42
CA THR A 60 8.99 -0.46 -14.16
C THR A 60 9.68 -1.31 -13.09
N ILE A 61 10.30 -0.66 -12.11
CA ILE A 61 10.99 -1.34 -11.00
C ILE A 61 10.11 -1.33 -9.75
N ASN A 62 9.88 -2.50 -9.16
CA ASN A 62 9.35 -2.61 -7.81
C ASN A 62 10.49 -2.33 -6.80
N THR A 63 10.27 -1.39 -5.87
CA THR A 63 11.21 -1.09 -4.78
C THR A 63 10.99 -1.94 -3.53
N ARG A 64 9.85 -2.63 -3.45
CA ARG A 64 9.58 -3.66 -2.44
C ARG A 64 9.98 -5.04 -2.99
N THR A 65 10.29 -6.00 -2.12
CA THR A 65 10.42 -7.39 -2.56
C THR A 65 9.05 -7.91 -3.03
N PRO A 66 8.96 -8.65 -4.15
CA PRO A 66 7.71 -9.23 -4.64
C PRO A 66 7.40 -10.59 -3.99
N TRP A 67 8.28 -11.10 -3.12
CA TRP A 67 8.09 -12.34 -2.37
C TRP A 67 7.19 -12.09 -1.15
N TRP A 68 6.47 -13.13 -0.71
CA TRP A 68 5.80 -13.10 0.59
C TRP A 68 6.82 -13.42 1.70
N ASP A 69 7.83 -12.56 1.85
CA ASP A 69 8.97 -12.72 2.75
C ASP A 69 8.83 -11.96 4.09
N GLY A 70 7.77 -11.15 4.23
CA GLY A 70 7.54 -10.30 5.39
C GLY A 70 8.32 -8.99 5.38
N SER A 71 8.77 -8.51 4.23
CA SER A 71 9.54 -7.25 4.09
C SER A 71 8.83 -5.98 4.60
N ALA A 72 7.52 -6.02 4.83
CA ALA A 72 6.81 -5.00 5.60
C ALA A 72 7.37 -4.85 7.04
N LEU A 73 7.81 -5.95 7.66
CA LEU A 73 8.42 -5.97 9.00
C LEU A 73 9.96 -5.95 8.93
N TYR A 74 10.53 -6.71 7.99
CA TYR A 74 11.98 -6.93 7.89
C TYR A 74 12.70 -5.91 7.02
N GLY A 75 11.98 -5.13 6.21
CA GLY A 75 12.51 -4.21 5.23
C GLY A 75 12.95 -4.89 3.92
N SER A 76 12.72 -4.24 2.79
CA SER A 76 13.13 -4.75 1.46
C SER A 76 14.63 -4.60 1.15
N THR A 77 15.44 -4.07 2.09
CA THR A 77 16.89 -3.90 1.94
C THR A 77 17.64 -4.23 3.23
N MET A 78 18.91 -4.64 3.12
CA MET A 78 19.77 -4.92 4.28
C MET A 78 19.89 -3.71 5.22
N ALA A 79 19.92 -2.48 4.69
CA ALA A 79 20.00 -1.27 5.50
C ALA A 79 18.72 -1.04 6.33
N ARG A 80 17.53 -1.34 5.78
CA ARG A 80 16.26 -1.25 6.52
C ARG A 80 16.13 -2.41 7.54
N LEU A 81 16.58 -3.62 7.19
CA LEU A 81 16.68 -4.75 8.11
C LEU A 81 17.57 -4.44 9.32
N GLN A 82 18.71 -3.78 9.10
CA GLN A 82 19.59 -3.34 10.18
C GLN A 82 18.96 -2.26 11.07
N LYS A 83 18.07 -1.40 10.54
CA LYS A 83 17.31 -0.42 11.35
C LYS A 83 16.32 -1.09 12.30
N VAL A 84 15.62 -2.17 11.89
CA VAL A 84 14.55 -2.81 12.69
C VAL A 84 15.03 -3.87 13.68
N ARG A 85 16.23 -4.43 13.50
CA ARG A 85 16.79 -5.47 14.39
C ARG A 85 17.30 -4.90 15.71
N THR A 86 17.12 -5.66 16.79
CA THR A 86 17.76 -5.40 18.09
C THR A 86 19.19 -5.94 18.19
N PHE A 87 19.55 -6.86 17.27
CA PHE A 87 20.77 -7.70 17.33
C PHE A 87 20.92 -8.57 18.59
N LYS A 88 19.85 -8.70 19.40
CA LYS A 88 19.79 -9.55 20.60
C LYS A 88 18.73 -10.62 20.42
N ASP A 89 19.08 -11.89 20.68
CA ASP A 89 18.17 -13.04 20.60
C ASP A 89 17.42 -13.18 19.24
N GLY A 90 17.95 -12.58 18.16
CA GLY A 90 17.31 -12.49 16.84
C GLY A 90 16.22 -11.42 16.70
N LYS A 91 15.79 -10.78 17.79
CA LYS A 91 14.54 -10.01 17.88
C LYS A 91 14.48 -8.74 17.03
N LEU A 92 13.26 -8.36 16.67
CA LEU A 92 12.89 -7.05 16.14
C LEU A 92 12.57 -6.06 17.26
N LYS A 93 12.76 -4.77 16.98
CA LYS A 93 12.47 -3.65 17.89
C LYS A 93 10.96 -3.46 18.07
N ILE A 94 10.56 -3.15 19.30
CA ILE A 94 9.18 -2.82 19.71
C ILE A 94 9.23 -1.98 20.99
N SER A 95 8.22 -1.15 21.28
CA SER A 95 8.09 -0.42 22.55
C SER A 95 7.59 -1.33 23.68
N GLU A 96 7.65 -0.86 24.93
CA GLU A 96 7.21 -1.63 26.11
C GLU A 96 5.68 -1.71 26.24
N ASP A 97 4.94 -0.69 25.77
CA ASP A 97 3.49 -0.76 25.52
C ASP A 97 3.12 -1.76 24.38
N GLY A 98 4.11 -2.12 23.56
CA GLY A 98 3.98 -3.11 22.50
C GLY A 98 3.37 -2.58 21.19
N LEU A 99 3.60 -1.30 20.89
CA LEU A 99 3.43 -0.64 19.59
C LEU A 99 4.76 -0.61 18.81
N LEU A 100 4.77 0.07 17.66
CA LEU A 100 6.04 0.38 16.97
C LEU A 100 6.82 1.45 17.76
N LEU A 101 8.15 1.36 17.74
CA LEU A 101 9.00 2.51 18.09
C LEU A 101 8.96 3.55 16.97
N HIS A 102 9.20 4.81 17.31
CA HIS A 102 9.38 5.91 16.35
C HIS A 102 10.77 6.51 16.45
N ASP A 103 11.25 7.12 15.37
CA ASP A 103 12.49 7.91 15.36
C ASP A 103 12.25 9.39 15.69
N GLN A 104 13.28 10.23 15.54
CA GLN A 104 13.24 11.64 15.92
C GLN A 104 12.31 12.49 15.04
N ASP A 105 12.00 12.04 13.82
CA ASP A 105 11.02 12.67 12.92
C ASP A 105 9.60 12.11 13.15
N GLY A 106 9.43 11.14 14.06
CA GLY A 106 8.17 10.45 14.33
C GLY A 106 7.87 9.30 13.38
N ILE A 107 8.83 8.87 12.55
CA ILE A 107 8.65 7.78 11.57
C ILE A 107 8.78 6.43 12.28
N ALA A 108 7.87 5.50 11.98
CA ALA A 108 7.85 4.18 12.62
C ALA A 108 9.05 3.29 12.22
N VAL A 109 9.59 2.55 13.20
CA VAL A 109 10.78 1.70 13.08
C VAL A 109 10.37 0.26 12.72
N THR A 110 9.67 0.13 11.60
CA THR A 110 9.27 -1.13 10.94
C THR A 110 9.93 -1.27 9.56
N GLY A 111 9.61 -2.32 8.80
CA GLY A 111 10.23 -2.64 7.52
C GLY A 111 9.82 -1.71 6.37
N ASP A 112 8.54 -1.36 6.24
CA ASP A 112 8.07 -0.40 5.24
C ASP A 112 6.91 0.46 5.77
N VAL A 113 7.14 1.76 5.85
CA VAL A 113 6.22 2.76 6.44
C VAL A 113 5.43 3.56 5.42
N ARG A 114 5.69 3.36 4.13
CA ARG A 114 5.35 4.36 3.11
C ARG A 114 3.85 4.44 2.83
N ASN A 115 3.29 5.62 3.07
CA ASN A 115 1.86 5.93 3.02
C ASN A 115 1.04 5.01 3.96
N SER A 116 1.61 4.64 5.12
CA SER A 116 0.94 3.80 6.11
C SER A 116 -0.11 4.56 6.93
N TRP A 117 -0.94 3.80 7.63
CA TRP A 117 -1.88 4.29 8.65
C TRP A 117 -1.89 3.30 9.82
N ALA A 118 -2.31 3.75 10.99
CA ALA A 118 -2.07 3.03 12.24
C ALA A 118 -2.68 1.60 12.32
N GLY A 119 -3.72 1.30 11.53
CA GLY A 119 -4.26 -0.06 11.40
C GLY A 119 -3.28 -1.06 10.75
N VAL A 120 -2.38 -0.59 9.88
CA VAL A 120 -1.23 -1.39 9.41
C VAL A 120 -0.18 -1.47 10.50
N SER A 121 0.18 -0.35 11.12
CA SER A 121 1.19 -0.27 12.19
C SER A 121 0.91 -1.20 13.38
N LEU A 122 -0.37 -1.45 13.70
CA LEU A 122 -0.79 -2.44 14.69
C LEU A 122 -0.61 -3.89 14.25
N LEU A 123 -0.91 -4.21 12.99
CA LEU A 123 -0.61 -5.52 12.42
C LEU A 123 0.91 -5.75 12.40
N GLU A 124 1.70 -4.72 12.10
CA GLU A 124 3.16 -4.79 12.18
C GLU A 124 3.64 -5.02 13.62
N ALA A 125 3.15 -4.27 14.60
CA ALA A 125 3.46 -4.48 16.02
C ALA A 125 3.04 -5.88 16.52
N LEU A 126 1.90 -6.40 16.03
CA LEU A 126 1.42 -7.75 16.32
C LEU A 126 2.36 -8.82 15.74
N PHE A 127 2.74 -8.72 14.47
CA PHE A 127 3.66 -9.68 13.87
C PHE A 127 5.11 -9.53 14.35
N ILE A 128 5.50 -8.35 14.87
CA ILE A 128 6.75 -8.17 15.63
C ILE A 128 6.68 -8.87 16.99
N LYS A 129 5.56 -8.80 17.72
CA LYS A 129 5.31 -9.61 18.92
C LYS A 129 5.39 -11.10 18.61
N GLU A 130 4.77 -11.55 17.52
CA GLU A 130 4.83 -12.96 17.08
C GLU A 130 6.25 -13.39 16.69
N HIS A 131 6.98 -12.58 15.91
CA HIS A 131 8.39 -12.82 15.59
C HIS A 131 9.24 -12.95 16.86
N ASN A 132 9.06 -12.05 17.83
CA ASN A 132 9.80 -12.05 19.09
C ASN A 132 9.40 -13.22 20.01
N SER A 133 8.14 -13.68 19.93
CA SER A 133 7.63 -14.90 20.56
C SER A 133 8.28 -16.14 19.95
N VAL A 134 8.33 -16.26 18.62
CA VAL A 134 9.01 -17.34 17.90
C VAL A 134 10.52 -17.33 18.17
N CYS A 135 11.17 -16.17 18.24
CA CYS A 135 12.57 -16.06 18.66
C CYS A 135 12.80 -16.62 20.07
N GLU A 136 11.95 -16.27 21.06
CA GLU A 136 12.05 -16.87 22.40
C GLU A 136 11.67 -18.34 22.41
N ALA A 137 10.71 -18.81 21.60
CA ALA A 137 10.37 -20.23 21.51
C ALA A 137 11.52 -21.06 20.92
N ILE A 138 12.17 -20.58 19.85
CA ILE A 138 13.36 -21.22 19.25
C ILE A 138 14.54 -21.18 20.21
N LYS A 139 14.79 -20.03 20.85
CA LYS A 139 15.81 -19.88 21.90
C LYS A 139 15.54 -20.82 23.07
N LEU A 140 14.32 -20.90 23.58
CA LEU A 140 13.89 -21.84 24.63
C LEU A 140 13.80 -23.28 24.15
N TRP A 141 13.86 -23.58 22.85
CA TRP A 141 14.00 -24.96 22.35
C TRP A 141 15.47 -25.39 22.28
N ILE A 142 16.34 -24.51 21.75
CA ILE A 142 17.80 -24.72 21.70
C ILE A 142 18.39 -24.75 23.11
N VAL A 143 18.05 -23.76 23.93
CA VAL A 143 18.44 -23.66 25.35
C VAL A 143 17.67 -24.67 26.18
N GLY A 144 16.41 -25.01 25.84
CA GLY A 144 15.50 -25.92 26.56
C GLY A 144 15.88 -27.38 26.67
N LYS A 145 17.08 -27.75 26.21
CA LYS A 145 17.87 -28.79 26.89
C LYS A 145 18.21 -28.41 28.36
N LYS A 146 17.81 -27.21 28.82
CA LYS A 146 17.88 -26.59 30.15
C LYS A 146 16.74 -25.55 30.38
N ASN A 147 15.49 -26.02 30.58
CA ASN A 147 14.37 -25.31 31.26
C ASN A 147 13.72 -24.04 30.60
N SER A 148 12.64 -23.53 31.21
CA SER A 148 11.71 -22.46 30.72
C SER A 148 11.28 -21.51 31.88
N ARG A 149 10.39 -20.49 31.80
CA ARG A 149 9.24 -20.15 30.91
C ARG A 149 8.91 -18.63 30.99
N THR A 150 7.85 -18.13 30.32
CA THR A 150 7.51 -16.69 30.17
C THR A 150 5.98 -16.38 30.15
N HIS A 151 5.58 -15.09 30.33
CA HIS A 151 4.21 -14.51 30.19
C HIS A 151 4.23 -12.94 30.07
N LEU A 152 3.21 -12.27 29.49
CA LEU A 152 2.98 -10.77 29.45
C LEU A 152 1.55 -10.35 28.92
N GLY A 153 1.16 -9.04 28.90
CA GLY A 153 -0.20 -8.47 28.56
C GLY A 153 -0.27 -6.99 28.03
N THR A 154 -1.46 -6.34 27.84
CA THR A 154 -1.70 -5.10 26.98
C THR A 154 -2.88 -4.12 27.34
N SER A 155 -2.94 -2.84 26.82
CA SER A 155 -4.12 -1.86 26.86
C SER A 155 -4.19 -0.67 25.79
N GLU A 156 -4.70 0.58 26.05
CA GLU A 156 -5.55 1.57 25.21
C GLU A 156 -5.25 3.14 25.37
N GLU A 157 -5.78 4.27 24.72
CA GLU A 157 -6.52 4.76 23.46
C GLU A 157 -6.42 6.36 23.17
N GLN A 158 -6.45 7.14 22.01
CA GLN A 158 -6.96 7.20 20.55
C GLN A 158 -6.23 8.06 19.41
N SER A 159 -6.43 7.76 18.08
CA SER A 159 -6.33 8.56 16.76
C SER A 159 -5.26 8.20 15.62
N TRP A 160 -5.33 8.75 14.36
CA TRP A 160 -5.23 7.93 13.10
C TRP A 160 -4.30 8.07 11.84
N GLU A 161 -3.96 9.23 11.23
CA GLU A 161 -3.33 9.25 9.86
C GLU A 161 -1.83 9.65 9.78
N GLY A 162 -0.98 8.86 9.10
CA GLY A 162 0.44 9.22 8.85
C GLY A 162 1.26 9.48 10.13
N LEU A 163 2.15 10.48 10.12
CA LEU A 163 2.93 10.87 11.31
C LEU A 163 2.05 11.42 12.46
N LYS A 164 0.80 11.80 12.17
CA LYS A 164 -0.20 12.16 13.18
C LYS A 164 -0.88 10.91 13.75
N GLY A 165 -1.09 9.90 12.90
CA GLY A 165 -1.61 8.59 13.24
C GLY A 165 -0.69 7.81 14.14
N GLU A 166 0.61 7.76 13.85
CA GLU A 166 1.59 7.13 14.74
C GLU A 166 1.63 7.77 16.14
N ARG A 167 1.55 9.10 16.21
CA ARG A 167 1.46 9.82 17.50
C ARG A 167 0.18 9.49 18.26
N THR A 168 -0.96 9.48 17.58
CA THR A 168 -2.24 9.15 18.24
C THR A 168 -2.53 7.64 18.34
N LEU A 169 -1.69 6.80 17.74
CA LEU A 169 -1.54 5.36 18.05
C LEU A 169 -0.76 5.14 19.34
N SER A 170 0.08 6.09 19.76
CA SER A 170 0.70 6.07 21.09
C SER A 170 -0.30 6.42 22.19
N GLU A 171 -1.32 7.23 21.86
CA GLU A 171 -2.50 7.44 22.69
C GLU A 171 -3.38 6.17 22.62
N ILE A 172 -3.87 5.77 21.44
CA ILE A 172 -4.04 4.38 20.94
C ILE A 172 -3.88 3.19 21.90
N GLY A 173 -2.64 2.91 22.29
CA GLY A 173 -2.30 1.57 22.76
C GLY A 173 -2.65 0.50 21.71
N PHE A 174 -2.63 -0.76 22.11
CA PHE A 174 -2.80 -1.87 21.16
C PHE A 174 -4.25 -2.39 21.06
N THR A 175 -4.93 -2.53 22.20
CA THR A 175 -6.01 -3.54 22.30
C THR A 175 -7.35 -3.03 21.77
N ARG A 176 -7.81 -1.84 22.18
CA ARG A 176 -9.15 -1.36 21.80
C ARG A 176 -9.23 -0.91 20.33
N GLN A 177 -8.12 -0.60 19.65
CA GLN A 177 -8.18 -0.45 18.19
C GLN A 177 -8.36 -1.79 17.49
N MET A 178 -7.66 -2.85 17.89
CA MET A 178 -7.88 -4.18 17.32
C MET A 178 -9.33 -4.66 17.56
N VAL A 179 -9.91 -4.33 18.72
CA VAL A 179 -11.32 -4.58 19.02
C VAL A 179 -12.28 -3.67 18.21
N SER A 180 -11.94 -2.40 17.99
CA SER A 180 -12.78 -1.46 17.22
C SER A 180 -12.77 -1.80 15.73
N MET A 181 -11.60 -2.07 15.16
CA MET A 181 -11.46 -2.61 13.79
C MET A 181 -12.19 -3.95 13.65
N GLY A 182 -12.16 -4.81 14.67
CA GLY A 182 -12.89 -6.09 14.66
C GLY A 182 -14.42 -5.95 14.69
N HIS A 183 -14.96 -4.82 15.15
CA HIS A 183 -16.40 -4.56 15.22
C HIS A 183 -16.92 -3.63 14.11
N GLN A 184 -16.05 -2.95 13.35
CA GLN A 184 -16.44 -2.02 12.29
C GLN A 184 -16.25 -2.65 10.90
N ALA A 185 -17.34 -2.70 10.12
CA ALA A 185 -17.27 -3.10 8.71
C ALA A 185 -16.47 -2.07 7.88
N CYS A 186 -15.66 -2.56 6.95
CA CYS A 186 -14.96 -1.72 5.96
C CYS A 186 -15.93 -1.20 4.88
N GLY A 187 -15.51 -0.16 4.16
CA GLY A 187 -16.25 0.34 3.00
C GLY A 187 -16.24 -0.66 1.84
N ALA A 188 -17.38 -0.83 1.17
CA ALA A 188 -17.49 -1.70 0.00
C ALA A 188 -16.75 -1.13 -1.23
N LEU A 189 -16.25 -2.02 -2.09
CA LEU A 189 -15.63 -1.67 -3.38
C LEU A 189 -16.71 -1.38 -4.42
N VAL A 190 -17.28 -0.17 -4.35
CA VAL A 190 -18.36 0.35 -5.20
C VAL A 190 -18.11 1.80 -5.62
N LEU A 191 -18.80 2.25 -6.67
CA LEU A 191 -18.78 3.66 -7.09
C LEU A 191 -19.21 4.62 -5.96
N TRP A 192 -18.73 5.86 -6.06
CA TRP A 192 -18.93 6.97 -5.09
C TRP A 192 -18.48 6.73 -3.65
N ASN A 193 -17.97 5.55 -3.29
CA ASN A 193 -17.48 5.23 -1.94
C ASN A 193 -15.98 5.54 -1.73
N TYR A 194 -15.36 6.34 -2.60
CA TYR A 194 -13.94 6.72 -2.47
C TYR A 194 -13.77 7.77 -1.34
N PRO A 195 -12.96 7.51 -0.29
CA PRO A 195 -12.86 8.41 0.86
C PRO A 195 -12.42 9.83 0.49
N ARG A 196 -13.21 10.84 0.88
CA ARG A 196 -12.97 12.25 0.50
C ARG A 196 -11.64 12.82 0.98
N TRP A 197 -11.07 12.30 2.06
CA TRP A 197 -9.76 12.72 2.58
C TRP A 197 -8.60 12.27 1.68
N LEU A 198 -8.72 11.12 1.01
CA LEU A 198 -7.72 10.64 0.02
C LEU A 198 -7.66 11.56 -1.23
N ARG A 199 -8.66 12.43 -1.44
CA ARG A 199 -8.65 13.46 -2.50
C ARG A 199 -7.85 14.73 -2.14
N ASN A 200 -7.26 14.78 -0.96
CA ASN A 200 -6.28 15.80 -0.55
C ASN A 200 -5.24 15.17 0.41
N HIS A 201 -4.52 14.15 -0.08
CA HIS A 201 -3.65 13.31 0.73
C HIS A 201 -2.18 13.75 0.67
N VAL A 202 -1.54 13.87 1.84
CA VAL A 202 -0.11 14.14 1.97
C VAL A 202 0.67 12.83 1.78
N VAL A 203 1.30 12.68 0.62
CA VAL A 203 2.08 11.48 0.26
C VAL A 203 3.51 11.51 0.82
N GLN A 204 4.11 10.34 0.99
CA GLN A 204 5.47 10.17 1.55
C GLN A 204 6.51 9.72 0.51
N ASP A 205 7.79 9.93 0.83
CA ASP A 205 8.95 9.31 0.14
C ASP A 205 9.19 7.84 0.57
N MET A 206 10.35 7.26 0.24
CA MET A 206 10.66 5.86 0.54
C MET A 206 11.03 5.64 2.03
N GLU A 207 11.38 6.72 2.73
CA GLU A 207 11.87 6.71 4.10
C GLU A 207 10.72 6.83 5.09
N GLY A 208 9.61 7.45 4.67
CA GLY A 208 8.38 7.69 5.44
C GLY A 208 8.05 9.16 5.65
N LYS A 209 8.82 10.07 5.06
CA LYS A 209 8.71 11.52 5.30
C LYS A 209 7.71 12.16 4.34
N GLU A 210 6.90 13.06 4.91
CA GLU A 210 5.83 13.78 4.21
C GLU A 210 6.37 14.73 3.14
N ARG A 211 5.68 14.78 2.00
CA ARG A 211 6.02 15.63 0.84
C ARG A 211 5.14 16.88 0.84
N PRO A 212 5.65 18.05 0.39
CA PRO A 212 4.91 19.31 0.46
C PRO A 212 3.77 19.43 -0.57
N ASP A 213 3.79 18.62 -1.63
CA ASP A 213 2.71 18.56 -2.62
C ASP A 213 1.70 17.46 -2.19
N PRO A 214 0.48 17.79 -1.72
CA PRO A 214 -0.58 16.80 -1.56
C PRO A 214 -1.14 16.38 -2.94
N VAL A 215 -1.89 15.28 -2.99
CA VAL A 215 -2.47 14.74 -4.23
C VAL A 215 -3.94 14.36 -4.08
N ASP A 216 -4.69 14.39 -5.19
CA ASP A 216 -5.96 13.68 -5.28
C ASP A 216 -5.67 12.25 -5.74
N LEU A 217 -5.75 11.28 -4.81
CA LEU A 217 -5.41 9.90 -5.11
C LEU A 217 -6.36 9.25 -6.13
N ALA A 218 -7.65 9.58 -6.13
CA ALA A 218 -8.60 9.02 -7.09
C ALA A 218 -8.24 9.42 -8.53
N ALA A 219 -7.87 10.69 -8.72
CA ALA A 219 -7.39 11.19 -10.01
C ALA A 219 -6.01 10.60 -10.36
N LEU A 220 -5.13 10.42 -9.37
CA LEU A 220 -3.79 9.88 -9.58
C LEU A 220 -3.80 8.39 -9.95
N GLU A 221 -4.66 7.56 -9.34
CA GLU A 221 -4.74 6.12 -9.65
C GLU A 221 -5.19 5.87 -11.09
N VAL A 222 -6.26 6.56 -11.54
CA VAL A 222 -6.68 6.53 -12.96
C VAL A 222 -5.58 7.02 -13.89
N TYR A 223 -4.78 8.01 -13.48
CA TYR A 223 -3.60 8.42 -14.24
C TYR A 223 -2.51 7.33 -14.27
N ARG A 224 -2.24 6.63 -13.16
CA ARG A 224 -1.20 5.59 -13.09
C ARG A 224 -1.48 4.39 -13.98
N ASP A 225 -2.72 3.92 -14.04
CA ASP A 225 -3.09 2.80 -14.92
C ASP A 225 -2.81 3.15 -16.40
N ARG A 226 -3.24 4.36 -16.80
CA ARG A 226 -2.99 4.91 -18.14
C ARG A 226 -1.49 5.12 -18.42
N GLU A 227 -0.76 5.73 -17.49
CA GLU A 227 0.69 5.99 -17.57
C GLU A 227 1.50 4.70 -17.73
N ARG A 228 1.14 3.66 -16.98
CA ARG A 228 1.80 2.35 -16.98
C ARG A 228 1.34 1.45 -18.13
N LYS A 229 0.47 1.96 -19.02
CA LYS A 229 -0.06 1.28 -20.21
C LYS A 229 -0.82 0.00 -19.84
N PHE A 230 -1.47 0.00 -18.67
CA PHE A 230 -2.32 -1.10 -18.23
C PHE A 230 -3.59 -1.15 -19.09
N ALA A 231 -4.17 -2.33 -19.27
CA ALA A 231 -5.37 -2.50 -20.09
C ALA A 231 -6.59 -1.80 -19.45
N ARG A 232 -7.32 -1.00 -20.23
CA ARG A 232 -8.66 -0.51 -19.87
C ARG A 232 -9.62 -1.69 -19.67
N TYR A 233 -10.69 -1.46 -18.91
CA TYR A 233 -11.54 -2.52 -18.36
C TYR A 233 -11.94 -3.59 -19.39
N ASN A 234 -12.53 -3.19 -20.52
CA ASN A 234 -13.04 -4.15 -21.51
C ASN A 234 -11.92 -4.93 -22.22
N GLN A 235 -10.76 -4.30 -22.41
CA GLN A 235 -9.58 -4.96 -22.97
C GLN A 235 -8.92 -5.92 -21.98
N LEU A 236 -8.95 -5.63 -20.67
CA LEU A 236 -8.51 -6.57 -19.65
C LEU A 236 -9.41 -7.82 -19.62
N ARG A 237 -10.74 -7.66 -19.72
CA ARG A 237 -11.68 -8.79 -19.82
C ARG A 237 -11.31 -9.71 -20.97
N ARG A 238 -11.08 -9.17 -22.17
CA ARG A 238 -10.62 -9.97 -23.34
C ARG A 238 -9.29 -10.68 -23.09
N ALA A 239 -8.32 -10.01 -22.47
CA ALA A 239 -7.03 -10.60 -22.13
C ALA A 239 -7.14 -11.76 -21.10
N LEU A 240 -8.16 -11.73 -20.25
CA LEU A 240 -8.50 -12.77 -19.27
C LEU A 240 -9.53 -13.80 -19.81
N LEU A 241 -9.83 -13.77 -21.12
CA LEU A 241 -10.84 -14.62 -21.79
C LEU A 241 -12.28 -14.49 -21.22
N LEU A 242 -12.57 -13.38 -20.56
CA LEU A 242 -13.90 -13.03 -20.07
C LEU A 242 -14.73 -12.38 -21.18
N ILE A 243 -16.06 -12.55 -21.11
CA ILE A 243 -16.99 -11.89 -22.03
C ILE A 243 -16.90 -10.37 -21.82
N PRO A 244 -16.58 -9.57 -22.87
CA PRO A 244 -16.56 -8.11 -22.78
C PRO A 244 -17.99 -7.54 -22.68
N ILE A 245 -18.12 -6.37 -22.06
CA ILE A 245 -19.37 -5.61 -22.08
C ILE A 245 -19.58 -4.99 -23.47
N SER A 246 -20.85 -4.81 -23.87
CA SER A 246 -21.28 -4.15 -25.11
C SER A 246 -21.97 -2.81 -24.89
N LYS A 247 -22.50 -2.60 -23.66
CA LYS A 247 -23.23 -1.42 -23.19
C LYS A 247 -23.13 -1.32 -21.66
N TRP A 248 -23.56 -0.21 -21.09
CA TRP A 248 -23.44 0.06 -19.65
C TRP A 248 -24.30 -0.88 -18.77
N GLU A 249 -25.45 -1.35 -19.25
CA GLU A 249 -26.30 -2.31 -18.53
C GLU A 249 -25.71 -3.74 -18.45
N ASP A 250 -24.66 -4.04 -19.20
CA ASP A 250 -23.93 -5.31 -19.06
C ASP A 250 -22.98 -5.28 -17.84
N LEU A 251 -22.73 -4.10 -17.26
CA LEU A 251 -21.80 -3.86 -16.16
C LEU A 251 -22.50 -3.79 -14.80
N THR A 252 -23.65 -3.11 -14.74
CA THR A 252 -24.41 -2.86 -13.49
C THR A 252 -25.90 -2.65 -13.77
N ASP A 253 -26.75 -2.89 -12.76
CA ASP A 253 -28.18 -2.54 -12.79
C ASP A 253 -28.44 -1.09 -12.32
N ASP A 254 -27.42 -0.41 -11.79
CA ASP A 254 -27.52 0.93 -11.20
C ASP A 254 -27.68 2.00 -12.29
N LYS A 255 -28.84 2.65 -12.31
CA LYS A 255 -29.21 3.66 -13.33
C LYS A 255 -28.46 4.98 -13.18
N GLU A 256 -28.13 5.38 -11.95
CA GLU A 256 -27.34 6.59 -11.70
C GLU A 256 -25.89 6.36 -12.15
N ALA A 257 -25.39 5.12 -11.98
CA ALA A 257 -24.08 4.72 -12.48
C ALA A 257 -24.05 4.66 -14.00
N ILE A 258 -25.05 4.03 -14.63
CA ILE A 258 -25.19 3.98 -16.10
C ILE A 258 -25.23 5.40 -16.69
N GLN A 259 -26.01 6.32 -16.10
CA GLN A 259 -26.07 7.70 -16.55
C GLN A 259 -24.71 8.40 -16.41
N ALA A 260 -24.07 8.33 -15.23
CA ALA A 260 -22.79 8.99 -14.99
C ALA A 260 -21.66 8.42 -15.89
N LEU A 261 -21.67 7.12 -16.18
CA LEU A 261 -20.76 6.50 -17.15
C LEU A 261 -20.99 7.01 -18.57
N GLY A 262 -22.25 7.14 -18.99
CA GLY A 262 -22.62 7.73 -20.28
C GLY A 262 -22.22 9.21 -20.40
N GLU A 263 -22.38 10.01 -19.35
CA GLU A 263 -21.97 11.41 -19.31
C GLU A 263 -20.43 11.59 -19.41
N VAL A 264 -19.65 10.66 -18.84
CA VAL A 264 -18.18 10.76 -18.80
C VAL A 264 -17.48 10.07 -19.99
N HIS A 265 -18.04 8.98 -20.51
CA HIS A 265 -17.41 8.15 -21.56
C HIS A 265 -18.16 8.15 -22.90
N GLY A 266 -19.41 8.65 -22.95
CA GLY A 266 -20.33 8.47 -24.07
C GLY A 266 -20.84 7.03 -24.15
N ASP A 267 -21.11 6.55 -25.36
CA ASP A 267 -21.48 5.15 -25.62
C ASP A 267 -20.26 4.21 -25.77
N ASP A 268 -19.04 4.73 -25.59
CA ASP A 268 -17.80 4.01 -25.89
C ASP A 268 -17.25 3.25 -24.66
N VAL A 269 -17.73 2.01 -24.50
CA VAL A 269 -17.30 1.09 -23.43
C VAL A 269 -15.80 0.74 -23.45
N GLU A 270 -15.07 0.98 -24.55
CA GLU A 270 -13.61 0.79 -24.60
C GLU A 270 -12.85 1.90 -23.87
N LYS A 271 -13.49 3.06 -23.66
CA LYS A 271 -12.92 4.15 -22.85
C LYS A 271 -13.02 3.88 -21.34
N LEU A 272 -13.78 2.89 -20.87
CA LEU A 272 -13.94 2.62 -19.44
C LEU A 272 -12.59 2.28 -18.78
N ASP A 273 -12.14 3.13 -17.85
CA ASP A 273 -10.90 2.90 -17.10
C ASP A 273 -11.05 1.73 -16.12
N LEU A 274 -9.95 1.01 -15.88
CA LEU A 274 -9.97 -0.25 -15.13
C LEU A 274 -10.55 -0.08 -13.73
N LEU A 275 -10.02 0.87 -12.95
CA LEU A 275 -10.50 1.17 -11.60
C LEU A 275 -12.01 1.46 -11.57
N VAL A 276 -12.52 2.24 -12.52
CA VAL A 276 -13.95 2.59 -12.60
C VAL A 276 -14.78 1.35 -12.89
N GLY A 277 -14.36 0.53 -13.86
CA GLY A 277 -15.05 -0.72 -14.19
C GLY A 277 -15.09 -1.73 -13.05
N LEU A 278 -13.98 -1.90 -12.32
CA LEU A 278 -13.92 -2.80 -11.15
C LEU A 278 -14.84 -2.37 -10.00
N MET A 279 -14.99 -1.06 -9.77
CA MET A 279 -15.90 -0.51 -8.76
C MET A 279 -17.36 -0.47 -9.23
N ALA A 280 -17.61 -0.49 -10.55
CA ALA A 280 -18.95 -0.53 -11.12
C ALA A 280 -19.48 -1.97 -11.31
N GLU A 281 -18.62 -2.96 -11.55
CA GLU A 281 -19.03 -4.33 -11.90
C GLU A 281 -19.86 -5.00 -10.81
N LYS A 282 -21.08 -5.40 -11.19
CA LYS A 282 -22.08 -6.10 -10.38
C LYS A 282 -21.49 -7.35 -9.70
N LYS A 283 -21.24 -7.22 -8.39
CA LYS A 283 -20.59 -8.24 -7.55
C LYS A 283 -21.42 -9.52 -7.46
N ILE A 284 -20.73 -10.67 -7.50
CA ILE A 284 -21.33 -11.98 -7.23
C ILE A 284 -21.75 -12.03 -5.75
N LYS A 285 -22.89 -12.67 -5.42
CA LYS A 285 -23.37 -12.76 -4.04
C LYS A 285 -22.33 -13.42 -3.12
N GLY A 286 -21.82 -12.67 -2.14
CA GLY A 286 -20.79 -13.11 -1.20
C GLY A 286 -19.35 -12.78 -1.62
N PHE A 287 -19.15 -12.18 -2.79
CA PHE A 287 -17.89 -11.59 -3.22
C PHE A 287 -17.86 -10.10 -2.88
N TYR A 288 -16.68 -9.61 -2.53
CA TYR A 288 -16.43 -8.21 -2.14
C TYR A 288 -15.50 -7.47 -3.14
N TYR A 289 -15.13 -8.17 -4.23
CA TYR A 289 -14.36 -7.71 -5.38
C TYR A 289 -14.99 -8.28 -6.65
#